data_AF-A0AAW4XNA4-F1
#
_entry.id   AF-A0AAW4XNA4-F1
#
_cell.length_a   1.000
_cell.length_b   1.000
_cell.length_c   1.000
_cell.angle_alpha   90.00
_cell.angle_beta   90.00
_cell.angle_gamma   90.00
#
_symmetry.space_group_name_H-M   'P 1'
#
loop_
_entity.id
_entity.type
_entity.pdbx_description
1 polymer ?
#
loop_
_entity_poly.entity_id
_entity_poly.type
_entity_poly.pdbx_seq_one_letter_code
_entity_poly.pdbx_strand_id
1 'polypeptide(L)' 'MTTSTAEPIRSPPLHGALSYGVSRQTVTAWRKRYEASGVDGLSDRSRRPHSSPTRIDPAVEALICEMRRQHRRWGA' A
#
# COMPACT_ATOMS: atom_id res chain seq x y z
N MET A 1 -9.33 -26.54 38.61
CA MET A 1 -8.65 -26.81 37.34
C MET A 1 -9.70 -27.00 36.28
N THR A 2 -10.02 -25.95 35.53
CA THR A 2 -10.91 -26.00 34.37
C THR A 2 -10.21 -25.23 33.25
N THR A 3 -9.99 -25.93 32.16
CA THR A 3 -9.30 -25.48 30.96
C THR A 3 -10.08 -24.33 30.31
N SER A 4 -9.45 -23.17 30.20
CA SER A 4 -9.89 -22.03 29.39
C SER A 4 -9.85 -22.45 27.91
N THR A 5 -10.93 -23.04 27.43
CA THR A 5 -11.22 -23.25 26.01
C THR A 5 -11.20 -21.89 25.33
N ALA A 6 -10.11 -21.62 24.61
CA ALA A 6 -10.03 -20.49 23.70
C ALA A 6 -11.05 -20.71 22.59
N GLU A 7 -12.21 -20.08 22.74
CA GLU A 7 -13.17 -19.94 21.65
C GLU A 7 -12.45 -19.31 20.46
N PRO A 8 -12.54 -19.89 19.25
CA PRO A 8 -12.03 -19.22 18.07
C PRO A 8 -12.92 -17.99 17.87
N ILE A 9 -12.30 -16.83 17.89
CA ILE A 9 -12.86 -15.51 17.57
C ILE A 9 -13.44 -15.54 16.14
N ARG A 10 -14.59 -16.19 15.96
CA ARG A 10 -15.33 -16.24 14.71
C ARG A 10 -16.29 -15.06 14.66
N SER A 11 -15.76 -13.87 14.98
CA SER A 11 -16.45 -12.63 14.66
C SER A 11 -16.36 -12.42 13.15
N PRO A 12 -17.45 -12.06 12.46
CA PRO A 12 -17.34 -11.63 11.07
C PRO A 12 -16.36 -10.44 11.03
N PRO A 13 -15.41 -10.39 10.09
CA PRO A 13 -14.26 -9.45 10.08
C PRO A 13 -14.63 -7.96 9.99
N LEU A 14 -15.92 -7.66 10.07
CA LEU A 14 -16.58 -6.41 9.76
C LEU A 14 -16.84 -5.60 11.03
N HIS A 15 -17.05 -6.26 12.18
CA HIS A 15 -17.53 -5.58 13.39
C HIS A 15 -16.51 -4.59 13.96
N GLY A 16 -15.20 -4.88 13.83
CA GLY A 16 -14.15 -3.93 14.18
C GLY A 16 -13.88 -2.86 13.13
N ALA A 17 -14.19 -3.11 11.84
CA ALA A 17 -13.81 -2.22 10.74
C ALA A 17 -14.48 -0.83 10.86
N LEU A 18 -15.78 -0.82 11.18
CA LEU A 18 -16.54 0.41 11.39
C LEU A 18 -16.06 1.19 12.63
N SER A 19 -15.69 0.48 13.70
CA SER A 19 -15.20 1.09 14.95
C SER A 19 -13.85 1.81 14.77
N TYR A 20 -13.02 1.37 13.83
CA TYR A 20 -11.75 2.00 13.49
C TYR A 20 -11.83 2.95 12.28
N GLY A 21 -13.03 3.23 11.75
CA GLY A 21 -13.22 4.13 10.60
C GLY A 21 -12.66 3.59 9.28
N VAL A 22 -12.46 2.27 9.16
CA VAL A 22 -11.83 1.64 7.99
C VAL A 22 -12.89 0.87 7.20
N SER A 23 -12.86 0.98 5.87
CA SER A 23 -13.79 0.23 5.03
C SER A 23 -13.58 -1.28 5.16
N ARG A 24 -14.66 -2.05 5.03
CA ARG A 24 -14.62 -3.52 4.94
C ARG A 24 -13.66 -4.02 3.85
N GLN A 25 -13.59 -3.31 2.72
CA GLN A 25 -12.71 -3.64 1.61
C GLN A 25 -11.23 -3.55 2.03
N THR A 26 -10.88 -2.54 2.82
CA THR A 26 -9.53 -2.36 3.36
C THR A 26 -9.14 -3.52 4.28
N VAL A 27 -10.02 -3.91 5.22
CA VAL A 27 -9.75 -5.04 6.13
C VAL A 27 -9.59 -6.35 5.38
N THR A 28 -10.41 -6.57 4.34
CA THR A 28 -10.31 -7.77 3.49
C THR A 28 -8.97 -7.78 2.73
N ALA A 29 -8.53 -6.64 2.21
CA ALA A 29 -7.24 -6.51 1.54
C ALA A 29 -6.06 -6.71 2.49
N TRP A 30 -6.13 -6.23 3.73
CA TRP A 30 -5.10 -6.44 4.75
C TRP A 30 -5.01 -7.91 5.16
N ARG A 31 -6.15 -8.59 5.33
CA ARG A 31 -6.20 -10.03 5.59
C ARG A 31 -5.53 -10.84 4.48
N LYS A 32 -5.88 -10.60 3.22
CA LYS A 32 -5.24 -11.30 2.08
C LYS A 32 -3.72 -11.08 2.05
N ARG A 33 -3.25 -9.87 2.39
CA ARG A 33 -1.82 -9.56 2.44
C ARG A 33 -1.12 -10.24 3.61
N TYR A 34 -1.78 -10.29 4.76
CA TYR A 34 -1.28 -11.01 5.94
C TYR A 34 -1.15 -12.51 5.68
N GLU A 35 -2.15 -13.12 5.04
CA GLU A 35 -2.13 -14.54 4.67
C GLU A 35 -1.00 -14.86 3.69
N ALA A 36 -0.64 -13.93 2.79
CA ALA A 36 0.39 -14.14 1.77
C ALA A 36 1.83 -13.88 2.24
N SER A 37 2.05 -12.95 3.18
CA SER A 37 3.40 -12.49 3.54
C SER A 37 3.58 -12.20 5.03
N GLY A 38 2.63 -12.63 5.88
CA GLY A 38 2.64 -12.36 7.31
C GLY A 38 2.62 -10.86 7.62
N VAL A 39 3.35 -10.47 8.68
CA VAL A 39 3.44 -9.08 9.14
C VAL A 39 4.04 -8.16 8.07
N ASP A 40 4.98 -8.66 7.26
CA ASP A 40 5.59 -7.89 6.15
C ASP A 40 4.55 -7.48 5.10
N GLY A 41 3.45 -8.23 4.97
CA GLY A 41 2.33 -7.90 4.09
C GLY A 41 1.59 -6.61 4.46
N LEU A 42 1.67 -6.18 5.72
CA LEU A 42 1.03 -4.97 6.24
C LEU A 42 1.93 -3.74 6.18
N SER A 43 3.21 -3.89 5.82
CA SER A 43 4.11 -2.76 5.58
C SER A 43 3.54 -1.79 4.54
N ASP A 44 3.91 -0.50 4.66
CA ASP A 44 3.52 0.50 3.67
C ASP A 44 4.13 0.14 2.32
N ARG A 45 3.26 -0.14 1.35
CA ARG A 45 3.67 -0.43 -0.02
C ARG A 45 3.56 0.84 -0.83
N SER A 46 4.58 1.08 -1.64
CA SER A 46 4.53 2.14 -2.63
C SER A 46 3.25 1.99 -3.48
N ARG A 47 2.46 3.06 -3.52
CA ARG A 47 1.28 3.17 -4.39
C ARG A 47 1.65 3.42 -5.85
N ARG A 48 2.95 3.48 -6.16
CA ARG A 48 3.45 3.75 -7.51
C ARG A 48 3.12 2.55 -8.43
N PRO A 49 2.59 2.79 -9.64
CA PRO A 49 2.38 1.73 -10.60
C PRO A 49 3.70 1.02 -10.94
N HIS A 50 3.66 -0.31 -11.01
CA HIS A 50 4.83 -1.14 -11.30
C HIS A 50 5.41 -0.86 -12.69
N SER A 51 4.54 -0.61 -13.67
CA SER A 51 4.93 -0.28 -15.03
C SER A 51 4.13 0.93 -15.53
N SER A 52 4.78 1.75 -16.36
CA SER A 52 4.16 2.86 -17.06
C SER A 52 4.47 2.66 -18.55
N PRO A 53 3.50 2.25 -19.38
CA PRO A 53 3.76 1.93 -20.80
C PRO A 53 4.37 3.10 -21.59
N THR A 54 4.04 4.33 -21.21
CA THR A 54 4.54 5.56 -21.83
C THR A 54 5.76 6.13 -21.10
N ARG A 55 6.50 5.31 -20.34
CA ARG A 55 7.71 5.76 -19.65
C ARG A 55 8.77 6.09 -20.70
N ILE A 56 9.23 7.33 -20.70
CA ILE A 56 10.33 7.79 -21.55
C ILE A 56 11.64 7.11 -21.14
N ASP A 57 12.60 7.07 -22.07
CA ASP A 57 13.90 6.48 -21.82
C ASP A 57 14.59 7.15 -20.60
N PRO A 58 15.19 6.38 -19.66
CA PRO A 58 15.82 6.93 -18.47
C PRO A 58 16.92 7.96 -18.75
N ALA A 59 17.66 7.82 -19.85
CA ALA A 59 18.70 8.79 -20.21
C ALA A 59 18.07 10.13 -20.66
N VAL A 60 16.94 10.07 -21.37
CA VAL A 60 16.16 11.25 -21.76
C VAL A 60 15.53 11.91 -20.54
N GLU A 61 14.98 11.12 -19.60
CA GLU A 61 14.45 11.63 -18.33
C GLU A 61 15.54 12.38 -17.54
N ALA A 62 16.74 11.80 -17.44
CA ALA A 62 17.88 12.42 -16.77
C ALA A 62 18.30 13.75 -17.43
N LEU A 63 18.30 13.80 -18.77
CA LEU A 63 18.60 15.02 -19.52
C LEU A 63 17.56 16.11 -19.25
N ILE A 64 16.27 15.78 -19.28
CA ILE A 64 15.19 16.73 -18.98
C ILE A 64 15.31 17.26 -17.54
N CYS A 65 15.62 16.38 -16.59
CA CYS A 65 15.86 16.78 -15.20
C CYS A 65 17.04 17.75 -15.09
N GLU A 66 18.15 17.49 -15.78
CA GLU A 66 19.31 18.36 -15.77
C GLU A 66 19.00 19.73 -16.40
N MET A 67 18.35 19.76 -17.56
CA MET A 67 17.94 20.99 -18.21
C MET A 67 17.01 21.83 -17.31
N ARG A 68 16.06 21.19 -16.61
CA ARG A 68 15.19 21.87 -15.64
C ARG A 68 15.96 22.44 -14.45
N ARG A 69 16.99 21.74 -13.96
CA ARG A 69 17.85 22.24 -12.87
C ARG A 69 18.65 23.47 -13.31
N GLN A 70 19.20 23.46 -14.51
CA GLN A 70 20.01 24.55 -15.05
C GLN A 70 19.15 25.78 -15.38
N HIS A 71 17.91 25.57 -15.83
CA HIS A 71 17.01 26.65 -16.25
C HIS A 71 15.80 26.81 -15.32
N ARG A 72 16.05 27.12 -14.04
CA ARG A 72 15.01 27.30 -13.01
C ARG A 72 13.94 28.37 -13.30
N ARG A 73 14.20 29.27 -14.26
CA ARG A 73 13.29 30.35 -14.65
C ARG A 73 12.45 30.02 -15.89
N TRP A 74 12.65 28.86 -16.51
CA TRP A 74 11.82 28.46 -17.65
C TRP A 74 10.41 28.09 -17.18
N GLY A 75 9.42 28.79 -17.75
CA GLY A 75 8.00 28.65 -17.40
C GLY A 75 7.49 29.64 -16.34
N ALA A 76 8.27 30.69 -16.00
CA ALA A 76 7.80 31.84 -15.22
C ALA A 76 7.07 32.86 -16.11
#